data_AF-A0A2E0ELX6-F1
#
_entry.id   AF-A0A2E0ELX6-F1
#
_cell.length_a   1.000
_cell.length_b   1.000
_cell.length_c   1.000
_cell.angle_alpha   90.00
_cell.angle_beta   90.00
_cell.angle_gamma   90.00
#
_symmetry.space_group_name_H-M   'P 1'
#
loop_
_entity.id
_entity.type
_entity.pdbx_description
1 polymer ?
#
loop_
_entity_poly.entity_id
_entity_poly.type
_entity_poly.pdbx_seq_one_letter_code
_entity_poly.pdbx_strand_id
1 'polypeptide(L)'
;MPILNQGNHKTIKGEKYGWKTYGIHLSPNTVSGYNVCSDATQGCIDACLDTAGRGAMPSVQTARTNKTKRFFEDREGFMTDLWKEVKSAIKSATRKELKFCMRPNLTSDLPWELIKHKGETLINTFNPCRFYDYTKSLKRFSRFLNGELPENYHLTFSRSEETTDALVIALCKSGGNVAVVFRERLPETWLGIEVLDGDENDLRFQDKKGCIVGLVEKGLAKKDITGFVVEP
;
A
#
# COMPACT_ATOMS: atom_id res chain seq x y z
N MET A 1 -16.89 -11.37 9.30
CA MET A 1 -15.52 -11.62 8.78
C MET A 1 -14.68 -10.38 9.06
N PRO A 2 -13.56 -10.47 9.77
CA PRO A 2 -12.69 -9.33 10.05
C PRO A 2 -12.17 -8.67 8.77
N ILE A 3 -12.29 -7.35 8.65
CA ILE A 3 -11.84 -6.58 7.50
C ILE A 3 -10.34 -6.30 7.62
N LEU A 4 -9.91 -5.76 8.76
CA LEU A 4 -8.53 -5.43 9.04
C LEU A 4 -7.69 -6.70 9.21
N ASN A 5 -6.50 -6.68 8.61
CA ASN A 5 -5.45 -7.63 8.93
C ASN A 5 -4.57 -7.06 10.05
N GLN A 6 -4.33 -7.86 11.09
CA GLN A 6 -3.37 -7.56 12.15
C GLN A 6 -2.01 -8.10 11.74
N GLY A 7 -1.18 -7.27 11.11
CA GLY A 7 0.23 -7.57 10.91
C GLY A 7 0.54 -8.71 9.93
N ASN A 8 1.08 -8.38 8.76
CA ASN A 8 2.00 -9.28 8.05
C ASN A 8 3.43 -9.16 8.65
N HIS A 9 4.35 -10.05 8.28
CA HIS A 9 5.71 -10.07 8.84
C HIS A 9 6.45 -8.73 8.72
N LYS A 10 6.11 -7.90 7.73
CA LYS A 10 6.74 -6.58 7.49
C LYS A 10 6.17 -5.49 8.40
N THR A 11 4.87 -5.51 8.61
CA THR A 11 4.15 -4.51 9.42
C THR A 11 4.39 -4.67 10.92
N ILE A 12 4.67 -5.89 11.39
CA ILE A 12 5.13 -6.14 12.77
C ILE A 12 6.47 -5.45 13.06
N LYS A 13 7.35 -5.30 12.06
CA LYS A 13 8.63 -4.60 12.23
C LYS A 13 8.46 -3.12 12.58
N GLY A 14 7.29 -2.52 12.34
CA GLY A 14 6.97 -1.15 12.75
C GLY A 14 6.87 -0.97 14.27
N GLU A 15 6.59 -2.04 15.02
CA GLU A 15 6.40 -1.95 16.48
C GLU A 15 7.68 -1.52 17.19
N LYS A 16 8.87 -1.88 16.66
CA LYS A 16 10.17 -1.43 17.17
C LYS A 16 10.39 0.09 17.05
N TYR A 17 9.63 0.76 16.17
CA TYR A 17 9.62 2.21 15.99
C TYR A 17 8.41 2.89 16.67
N GLY A 18 7.67 2.16 17.50
CA GLY A 18 6.51 2.69 18.24
C GLY A 18 5.22 2.75 17.43
N TRP A 19 5.12 2.03 16.30
CA TRP A 19 3.93 2.01 15.44
C TRP A 19 3.31 0.63 15.32
N LYS A 20 1.98 0.58 15.38
CA LYS A 20 1.20 -0.60 15.06
C LYS A 20 0.44 -0.40 13.76
N THR A 21 0.85 -1.13 12.73
CA THR A 21 0.25 -1.05 11.40
C THR A 21 -0.90 -2.04 11.24
N TYR A 22 -2.01 -1.55 10.70
CA TYR A 22 -3.13 -2.34 10.21
C TYR A 22 -3.28 -2.17 8.70
N GLY A 23 -3.97 -3.07 8.02
CA GLY A 23 -4.27 -2.87 6.60
C GLY A 23 -5.37 -3.76 6.07
N ILE A 24 -5.73 -3.55 4.81
CA ILE A 24 -6.79 -4.32 4.14
C ILE A 24 -6.19 -5.03 2.94
N HIS A 25 -6.37 -6.34 2.90
CA HIS A 25 -6.19 -7.11 1.68
C HIS A 25 -7.52 -7.30 1.00
N LEU A 26 -7.64 -6.74 -0.19
CA LEU A 26 -8.67 -7.08 -1.17
C LEU A 26 -8.08 -8.04 -2.22
N SER A 27 -8.96 -8.69 -2.96
CA SER A 27 -8.61 -9.53 -4.11
C SER A 27 -8.15 -8.60 -5.23
N PRO A 28 -6.93 -8.73 -5.74
CA PRO A 28 -6.32 -7.76 -6.65
C PRO A 28 -6.96 -7.83 -8.04
N ASN A 29 -6.72 -6.79 -8.83
CA ASN A 29 -7.19 -6.67 -10.21
C ASN A 29 -8.68 -7.07 -10.28
N THR A 30 -9.05 -7.97 -11.19
CA THR A 30 -10.42 -8.46 -11.39
C THR A 30 -10.66 -9.86 -10.82
N VAL A 31 -9.77 -10.38 -9.96
CA VAL A 31 -9.83 -11.77 -9.46
C VAL A 31 -11.17 -12.08 -8.76
N SER A 32 -11.75 -11.10 -8.05
CA SER A 32 -13.08 -11.27 -7.43
C SER A 32 -14.27 -11.00 -8.36
N GLY A 33 -14.02 -10.58 -9.61
CA GLY A 33 -15.02 -10.02 -10.53
C GLY A 33 -15.15 -8.49 -10.50
N TYR A 34 -14.41 -7.80 -9.63
CA TYR A 34 -14.41 -6.33 -9.51
C TYR A 34 -12.99 -5.79 -9.55
N ASN A 35 -12.74 -4.68 -10.26
CA ASN A 35 -11.42 -4.08 -10.33
C ASN A 35 -11.12 -3.18 -9.11
N VAL A 36 -10.02 -3.47 -8.39
CA VAL A 36 -9.53 -2.67 -7.25
C VAL A 36 -8.21 -1.93 -7.48
N CYS A 37 -7.61 -2.06 -8.66
CA CYS A 37 -6.36 -1.40 -9.04
C CYS A 37 -6.42 -1.03 -10.53
N SER A 38 -7.14 0.06 -10.83
CA SER A 38 -7.46 0.48 -12.19
C SER A 38 -6.24 0.83 -13.06
N ASP A 39 -5.14 1.25 -12.42
CA ASP A 39 -3.90 1.65 -13.09
C ASP A 39 -2.85 0.52 -13.03
N ALA A 40 -3.27 -0.73 -12.81
CA ALA A 40 -2.38 -1.89 -12.84
C ALA A 40 -1.93 -2.21 -14.27
N THR A 41 -0.63 -2.36 -14.45
CA THR A 41 0.02 -2.78 -15.69
C THR A 41 0.18 -4.30 -15.75
N GLN A 42 0.55 -4.84 -16.90
CA GLN A 42 0.71 -6.28 -17.08
C GLN A 42 1.76 -6.87 -16.12
N GLY A 43 2.93 -6.26 -16.02
CA GLY A 43 3.98 -6.66 -15.09
C GLY A 43 3.55 -6.59 -13.62
N CYS A 44 2.72 -5.59 -13.26
CA CYS A 44 2.14 -5.50 -11.93
C CYS A 44 1.18 -6.66 -11.61
N ILE A 45 0.39 -7.09 -12.60
CA ILE A 45 -0.56 -8.19 -12.46
C ILE A 45 0.21 -9.51 -12.33
N ASP A 46 1.21 -9.73 -13.19
CA ASP A 46 2.00 -10.96 -13.22
C ASP A 46 2.88 -11.12 -11.98
N ALA A 47 3.42 -10.01 -11.47
CA ALA A 47 4.28 -9.99 -10.29
C ALA A 47 3.53 -9.82 -8.97
N CYS A 48 2.18 -9.85 -8.98
CA CYS A 48 1.36 -9.46 -7.83
C CYS A 48 1.70 -10.26 -6.56
N LEU A 49 1.83 -9.54 -5.42
CA LEU A 49 2.12 -10.12 -4.11
C LEU A 49 0.94 -10.87 -3.48
N ASP A 50 -0.23 -10.87 -4.11
CA ASP A 50 -1.43 -11.52 -3.58
C ASP A 50 -1.21 -13.02 -3.32
N THR A 51 -0.49 -13.72 -4.20
CA THR A 51 -0.18 -15.14 -4.02
C THR A 51 1.14 -15.40 -3.27
N ALA A 52 1.84 -14.37 -2.80
CA ALA A 52 3.11 -14.54 -2.10
C ALA A 52 2.92 -15.10 -0.67
N GLY A 53 3.71 -16.12 -0.31
CA GLY A 53 3.72 -16.71 1.03
C GLY A 53 2.36 -17.24 1.46
N ARG A 54 1.87 -16.83 2.64
CA ARG A 54 0.53 -17.21 3.14
C ARG A 54 -0.61 -16.70 2.25
N GLY A 55 -0.34 -15.75 1.36
CA GLY A 55 -1.31 -15.23 0.40
C GLY A 55 -1.88 -16.32 -0.52
N ALA A 56 -1.09 -17.33 -0.90
CA ALA A 56 -1.55 -18.43 -1.75
C ALA A 56 -2.55 -19.40 -1.09
N MET A 57 -2.75 -19.32 0.23
CA MET A 57 -3.63 -20.26 0.93
C MET A 57 -5.10 -20.07 0.49
N PRO A 58 -5.84 -21.15 0.15
CA PRO A 58 -7.21 -21.02 -0.33
C PRO A 58 -8.13 -20.23 0.60
N SER A 59 -8.01 -20.42 1.92
CA SER A 59 -8.80 -19.68 2.91
C SER A 59 -8.53 -18.17 2.89
N VAL A 60 -7.27 -17.76 2.66
CA VAL A 60 -6.88 -16.34 2.53
C VAL A 60 -7.44 -15.75 1.24
N GLN A 61 -7.33 -16.49 0.13
CA GLN A 61 -7.87 -16.10 -1.17
C GLN A 61 -9.39 -15.93 -1.12
N THR A 62 -10.12 -16.90 -0.57
CA THR A 62 -11.57 -16.81 -0.35
C THR A 62 -11.93 -15.61 0.52
N ALA A 63 -11.19 -15.35 1.61
CA ALA A 63 -11.44 -14.20 2.46
C ALA A 63 -11.24 -12.86 1.73
N ARG A 64 -10.18 -12.72 0.91
CA ARG A 64 -9.94 -11.51 0.10
C ARG A 64 -11.03 -11.30 -0.95
N THR A 65 -11.43 -12.36 -1.65
CA THR A 65 -12.53 -12.31 -2.63
C THR A 65 -13.84 -11.92 -1.96
N ASN A 66 -14.20 -12.51 -0.83
CA ASN A 66 -15.42 -12.17 -0.10
C ASN A 66 -15.40 -10.73 0.43
N LYS A 67 -14.25 -10.23 0.91
CA LYS A 67 -14.11 -8.82 1.33
C LYS A 67 -14.34 -7.87 0.16
N THR A 68 -13.79 -8.21 -1.00
CA THR A 68 -13.87 -7.39 -2.20
C THR A 68 -15.29 -7.35 -2.72
N LYS A 69 -15.93 -8.52 -2.88
CA LYS A 69 -17.35 -8.61 -3.24
C LYS A 69 -18.22 -7.80 -2.28
N ARG A 70 -18.06 -8.00 -0.97
CA ARG A 70 -18.80 -7.21 0.04
C ARG A 70 -18.56 -5.72 -0.11
N PHE A 71 -17.33 -5.28 -0.38
CA PHE A 71 -17.06 -3.86 -0.59
C PHE A 71 -17.86 -3.29 -1.78
N PHE A 72 -18.04 -4.04 -2.88
CA PHE A 72 -18.81 -3.56 -4.04
C PHE A 72 -20.32 -3.79 -3.91
N GLU A 73 -20.75 -4.90 -3.32
CA GLU A 73 -22.14 -5.34 -3.22
C GLU A 73 -22.86 -4.79 -1.97
N ASP A 74 -22.13 -4.55 -0.87
CA ASP A 74 -22.61 -4.03 0.42
C ASP A 74 -21.61 -2.99 0.97
N ARG A 75 -21.43 -1.88 0.23
CA ARG A 75 -20.48 -0.82 0.62
C ARG A 75 -20.80 -0.25 2.00
N GLU A 76 -22.07 -0.02 2.32
CA GLU A 76 -22.47 0.59 3.58
C GLU A 76 -22.15 -0.32 4.77
N GLY A 77 -22.50 -1.60 4.70
CA GLY A 77 -22.20 -2.57 5.74
C GLY A 77 -20.70 -2.79 5.89
N PHE A 78 -19.96 -2.91 4.78
CA PHE A 78 -18.50 -3.00 4.81
C PHE A 78 -17.87 -1.81 5.54
N MET A 79 -18.26 -0.58 5.18
CA MET A 79 -17.68 0.63 5.76
C MET A 79 -18.08 0.81 7.23
N THR A 80 -19.31 0.42 7.59
CA THR A 80 -19.78 0.45 8.98
C THR A 80 -18.94 -0.46 9.88
N ASP A 81 -18.64 -1.68 9.42
CA ASP A 81 -17.81 -2.61 10.17
C ASP A 81 -16.35 -2.17 10.19
N LEU A 82 -15.82 -1.64 9.08
CA LEU A 82 -14.47 -1.09 9.02
C LEU A 82 -14.28 0.02 10.07
N TRP A 83 -15.27 0.91 10.23
CA TRP A 83 -15.21 1.97 11.24
C TRP A 83 -15.13 1.42 12.66
N LYS A 84 -15.91 0.38 12.98
CA LYS A 84 -15.88 -0.28 14.30
C LYS A 84 -14.53 -0.95 14.54
N GLU A 85 -13.99 -1.62 13.53
CA GLU A 85 -12.70 -2.29 13.61
C GLU A 85 -11.54 -1.29 13.80
N VAL A 86 -11.52 -0.18 13.04
CA VAL A 86 -10.50 0.87 13.18
C VAL A 86 -10.54 1.51 14.56
N LYS A 87 -11.74 1.83 15.10
CA LYS A 87 -11.88 2.34 16.48
C LYS A 87 -11.31 1.36 17.51
N SER A 88 -11.54 0.07 17.32
CA SER A 88 -11.04 -0.98 18.21
C SER A 88 -9.53 -1.17 18.07
N ALA A 89 -9.00 -1.07 16.86
CA ALA A 89 -7.58 -1.14 16.55
C ALA A 89 -6.79 0.02 17.18
N ILE A 90 -7.32 1.25 17.11
CA ILE A 90 -6.75 2.43 17.76
C ILE A 90 -6.65 2.19 19.28
N LYS A 91 -7.76 1.79 19.92
CA LYS A 91 -7.76 1.45 21.36
C LYS A 91 -6.75 0.36 21.70
N SER A 92 -6.63 -0.66 20.85
CA SER A 92 -5.66 -1.74 21.02
C SER A 92 -4.21 -1.26 20.92
N ALA A 93 -3.90 -0.39 19.96
CA ALA A 93 -2.56 0.19 19.80
C ALA A 93 -2.20 1.05 21.02
N THR A 94 -3.10 1.93 21.46
CA THR A 94 -2.90 2.78 22.64
C THR A 94 -2.64 1.98 23.92
N ARG A 95 -3.39 0.88 24.15
CA ARG A 95 -3.16 -0.01 25.31
C ARG A 95 -1.80 -0.70 25.29
N LYS A 96 -1.19 -0.82 24.11
CA LYS A 96 0.15 -1.38 23.93
C LYS A 96 1.23 -0.29 23.85
N GLU A 97 0.88 0.96 24.14
CA GLU A 97 1.79 2.12 24.05
C GLU A 97 2.35 2.34 22.64
N LEU A 98 1.61 1.89 21.61
CA LEU A 98 1.96 2.05 20.20
C LEU A 98 1.04 3.06 19.52
N LYS A 99 1.59 3.81 18.56
CA LYS A 99 0.82 4.70 17.68
C LYS A 99 0.15 3.88 16.57
N PHE A 100 -1.13 4.12 16.33
CA PHE A 100 -1.85 3.47 15.23
C PHE A 100 -1.41 4.05 13.89
N CYS A 101 -1.17 3.19 12.91
CA CYS A 101 -1.16 3.56 11.51
C CYS A 101 -1.86 2.51 10.64
N MET A 102 -2.27 2.88 9.44
CA MET A 102 -3.00 1.99 8.55
C MET A 102 -2.60 2.16 7.08
N ARG A 103 -2.50 1.01 6.40
CA ARG A 103 -2.36 0.89 4.95
C ARG A 103 -3.63 0.26 4.34
N PRO A 104 -4.62 1.08 3.96
CA PRO A 104 -5.87 0.59 3.36
C PRO A 104 -5.69 -0.20 2.06
N ASN A 105 -4.58 0.02 1.34
CA ASN A 105 -4.25 -0.65 0.08
C ASN A 105 -3.01 -1.56 0.24
N LEU A 106 -3.21 -2.80 0.71
CA LEU A 106 -2.14 -3.82 0.68
C LEU A 106 -2.03 -4.50 -0.68
N THR A 107 -3.16 -4.93 -1.26
CA THR A 107 -3.26 -5.63 -2.56
C THR A 107 -4.32 -4.99 -3.48
N SER A 108 -4.54 -3.69 -3.30
CA SER A 108 -5.45 -2.86 -4.08
C SER A 108 -4.82 -1.48 -4.31
N ASP A 109 -5.49 -0.59 -5.03
CA ASP A 109 -5.10 0.82 -5.21
C ASP A 109 -6.33 1.72 -5.28
N LEU A 110 -7.22 1.60 -4.28
CA LEU A 110 -8.47 2.36 -4.20
C LEU A 110 -8.24 3.77 -3.62
N PRO A 111 -8.97 4.80 -4.11
CA PRO A 111 -8.85 6.17 -3.64
C PRO A 111 -9.60 6.39 -2.31
N TRP A 112 -9.09 5.86 -1.21
CA TRP A 112 -9.71 5.98 0.13
C TRP A 112 -9.90 7.43 0.60
N GLU A 113 -9.13 8.36 0.04
CA GLU A 113 -9.28 9.80 0.21
C GLU A 113 -10.55 10.38 -0.45
N LEU A 114 -11.27 9.61 -1.28
CA LEU A 114 -12.52 10.01 -1.93
C LEU A 114 -13.73 9.19 -1.46
N ILE A 115 -13.51 8.01 -0.86
CA ILE A 115 -14.59 7.08 -0.50
C ILE A 115 -15.19 7.51 0.83
N LYS A 116 -16.43 8.01 0.77
CA LYS A 116 -17.15 8.53 1.94
C LYS A 116 -18.02 7.46 2.60
N HIS A 117 -18.11 7.53 3.92
CA HIS A 117 -19.09 6.85 4.75
C HIS A 117 -19.61 7.84 5.80
N LYS A 118 -20.93 8.06 5.85
CA LYS A 118 -21.55 9.06 6.72
C LYS A 118 -20.99 10.48 6.53
N GLY A 119 -20.78 10.86 5.27
CA GLY A 119 -20.29 12.19 4.88
C GLY A 119 -18.77 12.36 4.89
N GLU A 120 -18.03 11.50 5.60
CA GLU A 120 -16.59 11.62 5.79
C GLU A 120 -15.80 10.45 5.20
N THR A 121 -14.53 10.69 4.88
CA THR A 121 -13.61 9.63 4.42
C THR A 121 -12.98 8.91 5.60
N LEU A 122 -12.40 7.73 5.34
CA LEU A 122 -11.64 6.98 6.36
C LEU A 122 -10.50 7.83 6.93
N ILE A 123 -9.81 8.55 6.05
CA ILE A 123 -8.64 9.35 6.37
C ILE A 123 -9.01 10.54 7.27
N ASN A 124 -10.09 11.26 6.93
CA ASN A 124 -10.55 12.41 7.70
C ASN A 124 -11.14 12.00 9.05
N THR A 125 -11.98 10.96 9.08
CA THR A 125 -12.68 10.53 10.30
C THR A 125 -11.71 10.22 11.43
N PHE A 126 -10.56 9.63 11.11
CA PHE A 126 -9.60 9.14 12.10
C PHE A 126 -8.37 10.02 12.26
N ASN A 127 -8.37 11.27 11.76
CA ASN A 127 -7.33 12.24 12.08
C ASN A 127 -7.23 12.41 13.63
N PRO A 128 -6.03 12.36 14.26
CA PRO A 128 -4.68 12.44 13.68
C PRO A 128 -3.96 11.10 13.43
N CYS A 129 -4.68 9.98 13.36
CA CYS A 129 -4.08 8.69 13.00
C CYS A 129 -3.42 8.74 11.62
N ARG A 130 -2.29 8.03 11.47
CA ARG A 130 -1.53 8.02 10.21
C ARG A 130 -2.06 6.96 9.24
N PHE A 131 -2.26 7.39 8.01
CA PHE A 131 -2.57 6.53 6.87
C PHE A 131 -1.46 6.64 5.84
N TYR A 132 -1.22 5.58 5.10
CA TYR A 132 -0.30 5.61 3.98
C TYR A 132 -0.60 4.50 3.00
N ASP A 133 -0.29 4.70 1.72
CA ASP A 133 -0.46 3.68 0.69
C ASP A 133 0.62 3.77 -0.39
N TYR A 134 0.75 2.67 -1.14
CA TYR A 134 1.45 2.68 -2.41
C TYR A 134 0.39 2.90 -3.49
N THR A 135 0.68 3.74 -4.48
CA THR A 135 -0.23 3.97 -5.61
C THR A 135 0.51 3.90 -6.93
N LYS A 136 -0.09 3.26 -7.93
CA LYS A 136 0.39 3.32 -9.33
C LYS A 136 -0.27 4.47 -10.10
N SER A 137 -1.31 5.06 -9.51
CA SER A 137 -2.04 6.18 -10.10
C SER A 137 -1.23 7.47 -10.03
N LEU A 138 -0.66 7.86 -11.17
CA LEU A 138 0.03 9.15 -11.29
C LEU A 138 -0.90 10.31 -10.94
N LYS A 139 -2.19 10.23 -11.33
CA LYS A 139 -3.19 11.24 -10.98
C LYS A 139 -3.35 11.39 -9.46
N ARG A 140 -3.46 10.29 -8.71
CA ARG A 140 -3.58 10.34 -7.24
C ARG A 140 -2.29 10.85 -6.61
N PHE A 141 -1.14 10.39 -7.12
CA PHE A 141 0.16 10.78 -6.61
C PHE A 141 0.46 12.28 -6.84
N SER A 142 0.11 12.83 -8.00
CA SER A 142 0.26 14.27 -8.28
C SER A 142 -0.56 15.13 -7.31
N ARG A 143 -1.80 14.72 -6.98
CA ARG A 143 -2.62 15.41 -5.97
C ARG A 143 -1.96 15.38 -4.59
N PHE A 144 -1.32 14.27 -4.23
CA PHE A 144 -0.54 14.17 -2.99
C PHE A 144 0.65 15.13 -2.98
N LEU A 145 1.43 15.20 -4.07
CA LEU A 145 2.54 16.14 -4.19
C LEU A 145 2.11 17.61 -4.14
N ASN A 146 0.92 17.90 -4.67
CA ASN A 146 0.32 19.24 -4.62
C ASN A 146 -0.31 19.59 -3.26
N GLY A 147 -0.27 18.70 -2.26
CA GLY A 147 -0.87 18.93 -0.95
C GLY A 147 -2.41 18.92 -0.94
N GLU A 148 -3.03 18.31 -1.96
CA GLU A 148 -4.50 18.24 -2.08
C GLU A 148 -5.13 17.07 -1.31
N LEU A 149 -4.30 16.22 -0.70
CA LEU A 149 -4.75 15.11 0.15
C LEU A 149 -4.63 15.48 1.64
N PRO A 150 -5.40 14.84 2.54
CA PRO A 150 -5.31 15.11 3.97
C PRO A 150 -3.87 14.91 4.51
N GLU A 151 -3.42 15.79 5.39
CA GLU A 151 -2.04 15.79 5.92
C GLU A 151 -1.65 14.50 6.67
N ASN A 152 -2.64 13.75 7.15
CA ASN A 152 -2.43 12.45 7.79
C ASN A 152 -2.35 11.28 6.81
N TYR A 153 -2.26 11.53 5.50
CA TYR A 153 -2.15 10.51 4.46
C TYR A 153 -0.89 10.68 3.60
N HIS A 154 -0.07 9.64 3.55
CA HIS A 154 1.15 9.61 2.75
C HIS A 154 1.01 8.64 1.56
N LEU A 155 1.39 9.06 0.36
CA LEU A 155 1.48 8.16 -0.78
C LEU A 155 2.95 7.92 -1.16
N THR A 156 3.25 6.68 -1.55
CA THR A 156 4.48 6.29 -2.24
C THR A 156 4.12 5.84 -3.65
N PHE A 157 4.74 6.40 -4.68
CA PHE A 157 4.45 6.01 -6.05
C PHE A 157 5.03 4.63 -6.34
N SER A 158 4.25 3.70 -6.90
CA SER A 158 4.69 2.36 -7.25
C SER A 158 5.09 2.33 -8.72
N ARG A 159 6.41 2.33 -8.99
CA ARG A 159 6.96 2.17 -10.33
C ARG A 159 6.46 0.85 -10.96
N SER A 160 6.26 0.87 -12.28
CA SER A 160 5.98 -0.29 -13.13
C SER A 160 6.94 -0.31 -14.33
N GLU A 161 6.89 -1.38 -15.10
CA GLU A 161 7.59 -1.53 -16.38
C GLU A 161 7.24 -0.43 -17.40
N GLU A 162 6.07 0.20 -17.28
CA GLU A 162 5.64 1.32 -18.14
C GLU A 162 6.09 2.70 -17.62
N THR A 163 6.59 2.77 -16.39
CA THR A 163 7.07 4.03 -15.80
C THR A 163 8.46 4.34 -16.33
N THR A 164 8.63 5.49 -17.00
CA THR A 164 9.92 5.93 -17.50
C THR A 164 10.84 6.41 -16.38
N ASP A 165 12.15 6.22 -16.55
CA ASP A 165 13.17 6.74 -15.63
C ASP A 165 13.08 8.25 -15.45
N ALA A 166 12.78 8.98 -16.53
CA ALA A 166 12.58 10.43 -16.49
C ALA A 166 11.42 10.83 -15.56
N LEU A 167 10.32 10.06 -15.57
CA LEU A 167 9.20 10.28 -14.65
C LEU A 167 9.61 9.98 -13.20
N VAL A 168 10.33 8.89 -12.94
CA VAL A 168 10.84 8.58 -11.60
C VAL A 168 11.68 9.74 -11.07
N ILE A 169 12.65 10.21 -11.86
CA ILE A 169 13.52 11.32 -11.48
C ILE A 169 12.70 12.59 -11.20
N ALA A 170 11.70 12.90 -12.04
CA ALA A 170 10.84 14.06 -11.85
C ALA A 170 9.98 13.98 -10.58
N LEU A 171 9.43 12.81 -10.26
CA LEU A 171 8.65 12.58 -9.05
C LEU A 171 9.52 12.73 -7.80
N CYS A 172 10.73 12.15 -7.80
CA CYS A 172 11.66 12.29 -6.68
C CYS A 172 12.14 13.73 -6.50
N LYS A 173 12.46 14.45 -7.58
CA LYS A 173 12.80 15.89 -7.53
C LYS A 173 11.67 16.75 -6.96
N SER A 174 10.43 16.35 -7.17
CA SER A 174 9.24 17.01 -6.58
C SER A 174 9.00 16.62 -5.11
N GLY A 175 9.92 15.88 -4.48
CA GLY A 175 9.83 15.44 -3.09
C GLY A 175 9.00 14.17 -2.88
N GLY A 176 8.57 13.51 -3.95
CA GLY A 176 7.86 12.23 -3.89
C GLY A 176 8.78 11.05 -3.66
N ASN A 177 8.29 10.02 -2.97
CA ASN A 177 9.01 8.76 -2.84
C ASN A 177 8.49 7.75 -3.87
N VAL A 178 9.41 7.05 -4.53
CA VAL A 178 9.08 6.07 -5.57
C VAL A 178 9.57 4.70 -5.14
N ALA A 179 8.65 3.74 -5.06
CA ALA A 179 8.95 2.35 -4.78
C ALA A 179 9.38 1.61 -6.05
N VAL A 180 10.50 0.90 -5.96
CA VAL A 180 11.10 0.14 -7.05
C VAL A 180 11.43 -1.26 -6.54
N VAL A 181 11.09 -2.29 -7.32
CA VAL A 181 11.42 -3.67 -7.00
C VAL A 181 12.71 -4.04 -7.74
N PHE A 182 13.73 -4.45 -7.00
CA PHE A 182 15.04 -4.83 -7.49
C PHE A 182 15.23 -6.33 -7.45
N ARG A 183 16.06 -6.84 -8.37
CA ARG A 183 16.52 -8.22 -8.45
C ARG A 183 17.58 -8.49 -7.38
N GLU A 184 17.35 -9.50 -6.54
CA GLU A 184 18.26 -10.11 -5.54
C GLU A 184 18.75 -9.20 -4.40
N ARG A 185 19.12 -7.95 -4.68
CA ARG A 185 19.72 -7.00 -3.73
C ARG A 185 19.28 -5.58 -4.04
N LEU A 186 19.48 -4.68 -3.07
CA LEU A 186 19.25 -3.25 -3.23
C LEU A 186 20.59 -2.55 -3.53
N PRO A 187 20.70 -1.72 -4.59
CA PRO A 187 21.86 -0.85 -4.77
C PRO A 187 21.80 0.32 -3.77
N GLU A 188 22.92 1.01 -3.54
CA GLU A 188 22.92 2.23 -2.71
C GLU A 188 22.20 3.39 -3.39
N THR A 189 22.30 3.46 -4.72
CA THR A 189 21.65 4.48 -5.55
C THR A 189 21.07 3.87 -6.82
N TRP A 190 19.96 4.42 -7.31
CA TRP A 190 19.37 4.07 -8.61
C TRP A 190 18.93 5.36 -9.31
N LEU A 191 19.28 5.54 -10.58
CA LEU A 191 19.11 6.80 -11.33
C LEU A 191 19.76 8.02 -10.63
N GLY A 192 20.84 7.80 -9.90
CA GLY A 192 21.51 8.83 -9.10
C GLY A 192 20.73 9.28 -7.85
N ILE A 193 19.69 8.54 -7.46
CA ILE A 193 18.85 8.81 -6.29
C ILE A 193 19.12 7.74 -5.23
N GLU A 194 19.23 8.16 -3.97
CA GLU A 194 19.45 7.25 -2.84
C GLU A 194 18.30 6.25 -2.69
N VAL A 195 18.66 4.98 -2.50
CA VAL A 195 17.74 3.86 -2.28
C VAL A 195 17.68 3.54 -0.79
N LEU A 196 16.49 3.64 -0.21
CA LEU A 196 16.20 3.16 1.14
C LEU A 196 15.75 1.71 1.09
N ASP A 197 16.13 0.92 2.11
CA ASP A 197 15.64 -0.44 2.28
C ASP A 197 14.18 -0.42 2.76
N GLY A 198 13.27 -0.55 1.80
CA GLY A 198 11.84 -0.62 2.03
C GLY A 198 11.41 -1.90 2.74
N ASP A 199 12.24 -2.93 2.88
CA ASP A 199 11.94 -4.20 3.55
C ASP A 199 12.26 -4.21 5.06
N GLU A 200 12.99 -3.22 5.56
CA GLU A 200 13.25 -3.05 7.00
C GLU A 200 11.97 -2.82 7.82
N ASN A 201 11.02 -2.07 7.28
CA ASN A 201 9.69 -1.84 7.86
C ASN A 201 8.73 -1.31 6.77
N ASP A 202 7.46 -1.09 7.10
CA ASP A 202 6.45 -0.59 6.14
C ASP A 202 6.12 0.91 6.31
N LEU A 203 6.77 1.63 7.23
CA LEU A 203 6.40 2.98 7.69
C LEU A 203 6.87 4.09 6.73
N ARG A 204 6.36 4.08 5.50
CA ARG A 204 6.80 5.00 4.42
C ARG A 204 6.68 6.49 4.73
N PHE A 205 5.71 6.85 5.58
CA PHE A 205 5.54 8.22 6.04
C PHE A 205 6.68 8.73 6.96
N GLN A 206 7.60 7.86 7.39
CA GLN A 206 8.81 8.24 8.12
C GLN A 206 10.05 8.34 7.22
N ASP A 207 9.96 7.91 5.96
CA ASP A 207 11.08 7.97 5.04
C ASP A 207 11.42 9.44 4.73
N LYS A 208 12.69 9.69 4.38
CA LYS A 208 13.07 10.99 3.82
C LYS A 208 12.32 11.22 2.49
N LYS A 209 12.13 12.48 2.12
CA LYS A 209 11.46 12.85 0.87
C LYS A 209 12.40 12.75 -0.33
N GLY A 210 11.85 12.47 -1.51
CA GLY A 210 12.58 12.48 -2.78
C GLY A 210 13.51 11.29 -2.99
N CYS A 211 13.18 10.12 -2.43
CA CYS A 211 14.03 8.93 -2.51
C CYS A 211 13.38 7.74 -3.23
N ILE A 212 14.22 6.75 -3.54
CA ILE A 212 13.74 5.44 -3.95
C ILE A 212 13.49 4.58 -2.71
N VAL A 213 12.35 3.90 -2.67
CA VAL A 213 12.05 2.86 -1.69
C VAL A 213 12.30 1.51 -2.37
N GLY A 214 13.48 0.94 -2.15
CA GLY A 214 13.89 -0.33 -2.73
C GLY A 214 13.20 -1.51 -2.05
N LEU A 215 12.76 -2.47 -2.84
CA LEU A 215 12.17 -3.73 -2.38
C LEU A 215 12.84 -4.88 -3.12
N VAL A 216 13.22 -5.96 -2.42
CA VAL A 216 13.71 -7.16 -3.09
C VAL A 216 12.52 -7.99 -3.57
N GLU A 217 12.61 -8.53 -4.77
CA GLU A 217 11.52 -9.25 -5.42
C GLU A 217 11.08 -10.51 -4.68
N LYS A 218 9.78 -10.78 -4.67
CA LYS A 218 9.14 -11.87 -3.90
C LYS A 218 8.09 -12.58 -4.73
N GLY A 219 7.88 -13.86 -4.42
CA GLY A 219 6.85 -14.66 -5.09
C GLY A 219 7.05 -14.69 -6.60
N LEU A 220 5.99 -14.37 -7.36
CA LEU A 220 5.99 -14.39 -8.81
C LEU A 220 6.97 -13.39 -9.44
N ALA A 221 7.27 -12.27 -8.75
CA ALA A 221 8.21 -11.26 -9.22
C ALA A 221 9.64 -11.81 -9.46
N LYS A 222 10.01 -12.93 -8.80
CA LYS A 222 11.29 -13.62 -9.07
C LYS A 222 11.42 -14.14 -10.50
N LYS A 223 10.30 -14.32 -11.20
CA LYS A 223 10.23 -14.78 -12.59
C LYS A 223 9.88 -13.64 -13.55
N ASP A 224 9.86 -12.41 -13.06
CA ASP A 224 9.50 -11.27 -13.90
C ASP A 224 10.52 -11.10 -15.03
N ILE A 225 9.98 -10.98 -16.25
CA ILE A 225 10.70 -10.64 -17.48
C ILE A 225 10.08 -9.42 -18.17
N THR A 226 9.04 -8.83 -17.58
CA THR A 226 8.32 -7.68 -18.15
C THR A 226 9.10 -6.39 -17.98
N GLY A 227 10.08 -6.39 -17.07
CA GLY A 227 10.81 -5.20 -16.65
C GLY A 227 10.15 -4.49 -15.46
N PHE A 228 9.20 -5.14 -14.77
CA PHE A 228 8.63 -4.66 -13.51
C PHE A 228 9.67 -4.71 -12.38
N VAL A 229 10.45 -5.79 -12.34
CA VAL A 229 11.65 -5.93 -11.51
C VAL A 229 12.85 -5.39 -12.29
N VAL A 230 13.60 -4.48 -11.68
CA VAL A 230 14.80 -3.88 -12.29
C VAL A 230 16.07 -4.55 -11.75
N GLU A 231 17.14 -4.47 -12.53
CA GLU A 231 18.47 -4.86 -12.05
C GLU A 231 19.06 -3.75 -11.14
N PRO A 232 19.86 -4.13 -10.11
CA PRO A 232 20.50 -3.19 -9.19
C PRO A 232 21.48 -2.23 -9.86
#